data_AF-A0A848G538-F1
#
_entry.id   AF-A0A848G538-F1
#
_cell.length_a   1.000
_cell.length_b   1.000
_cell.length_c   1.000
_cell.angle_alpha   90.00
_cell.angle_beta   90.00
_cell.angle_gamma   90.00
#
_symmetry.space_group_name_H-M   'P 1'
#
loop_
_entity.id
_entity.type
_entity.pdbx_description
1 polymer ?
#
loop_
_entity_poly.entity_id
_entity_poly.type
_entity_poly.pdbx_seq_one_letter_code
_entity_poly.pdbx_strand_id
1 'polypeptide(L)' 'MSIVSPCINICRMSPASGYCEGCFRTIPEITEWSRASDARKTAILAEVEARRQAADLFEGDLRGECVGDA' A
#
# COMPACT_ATOMS: atom_id res chain seq x y z
N MET A 1 -1.58 8.80 -21.98
CA MET A 1 -1.78 9.45 -20.66
C MET A 1 -0.94 8.70 -19.66
N SER A 2 0.07 9.32 -19.07
CA SER A 2 0.97 8.67 -18.12
C SER A 2 0.28 8.50 -16.76
N ILE A 3 -0.01 7.25 -16.37
CA ILE A 3 -0.45 6.93 -15.01
C ILE A 3 0.70 7.22 -14.04
N VAL A 4 0.47 8.10 -13.07
CA VAL A 4 1.44 8.44 -12.04
C VAL A 4 1.62 7.27 -11.07
N SER A 5 2.87 6.98 -10.71
CA SER A 5 3.18 5.96 -9.70
C SER A 5 2.80 6.49 -8.32
N PRO A 6 2.09 5.72 -7.49
CA PRO A 6 1.76 6.09 -6.10
C PRO A 6 2.98 5.92 -5.16
N CYS A 7 4.19 5.89 -5.71
CA CYS A 7 5.41 5.65 -4.93
C CYS A 7 5.85 6.94 -4.25
N ILE A 8 5.94 6.91 -2.92
CA ILE A 8 6.46 8.01 -2.10
C ILE A 8 7.95 7.84 -1.75
N ASN A 9 8.67 6.98 -2.50
CA ASN A 9 10.05 6.62 -2.25
C ASN A 9 10.31 5.96 -0.87
N ILE A 10 9.27 5.35 -0.31
CA ILE A 10 9.34 4.51 0.89
C ILE A 10 9.09 3.07 0.46
N CYS A 11 10.13 2.23 0.58
CA CYS A 11 10.05 0.81 0.32
C CYS A 11 10.22 0.05 1.65
N ARG A 12 9.14 -0.01 2.43
CA ARG A 12 9.09 -0.78 3.68
C ARG A 12 7.93 -1.75 3.58
N MET A 13 8.20 -3.05 3.70
CA MET A 13 7.16 -4.08 3.66
C MET A 13 6.66 -4.35 5.07
N SER A 14 5.35 -4.25 5.26
CA SER A 14 4.72 -4.68 6.50
C SER A 14 4.73 -6.21 6.56
N PRO A 15 5.33 -6.83 7.58
CA PRO A 15 5.28 -8.28 7.75
C PRO A 15 3.87 -8.77 8.14
N ALA A 16 3.00 -7.90 8.63
CA ALA A 16 1.63 -8.24 9.02
C ALA A 16 0.70 -8.38 7.81
N SER A 17 0.85 -7.53 6.81
CA SER A 17 -0.05 -7.49 5.64
C SER A 17 0.60 -7.93 4.33
N GLY A 18 1.93 -7.96 4.25
CA GLY A 18 2.67 -8.27 3.02
C GLY A 18 2.65 -7.14 1.98
N TYR A 19 2.18 -5.95 2.35
CA TYR A 19 2.12 -4.77 1.49
C TYR A 19 3.20 -3.75 1.86
N CYS A 20 3.58 -2.91 0.90
CA CYS A 20 4.44 -1.77 1.14
C CYS A 20 3.71 -0.70 1.96
N GLU A 21 4.23 -0.30 3.11
CA GLU A 21 3.62 0.71 4.01
C GLU A 21 3.49 2.10 3.34
N GLY A 22 4.32 2.39 2.34
CA GLY A 22 4.26 3.67 1.62
C GLY A 22 3.21 3.68 0.51
N CYS A 23 3.27 2.70 -0.39
CA CYS A 23 2.46 2.67 -1.60
C CYS A 23 1.37 1.59 -1.63
N PHE A 24 1.24 0.81 -0.56
CA PHE A 24 0.26 -0.29 -0.36
C PHE A 24 0.21 -1.33 -1.49
N ARG A 25 1.27 -1.38 -2.31
CA ARG A 25 1.51 -2.39 -3.34
C ARG A 25 2.33 -3.54 -2.80
N THR A 26 2.14 -4.69 -3.42
CA THR A 26 2.95 -5.89 -3.24
C THR A 26 4.23 -5.82 -4.08
N ILE A 27 5.25 -6.61 -3.73
CA ILE A 27 6.48 -6.78 -4.52
C ILE A 27 6.21 -7.13 -6.00
N PRO A 28 5.34 -8.11 -6.33
CA PRO A 28 5.05 -8.39 -7.74
C PRO A 28 4.47 -7.17 -8.46
N GLU A 29 3.55 -6.42 -7.84
CA GLU A 29 2.98 -5.20 -8.44
C GLU A 29 4.01 -4.10 -8.66
N ILE A 30 4.99 -3.95 -7.75
CA ILE A 30 6.07 -2.97 -7.87
C ILE A 30 7.02 -3.36 -9.01
N THR A 31 7.36 -4.64 -9.12
CA THR A 31 8.27 -5.14 -10.17
C THR A 31 7.62 -5.16 -11.55
N GLU A 32 6.31 -5.44 -11.64
CA GLU A 32 5.56 -5.38 -12.91
C GLU A 32 5.26 -3.94 -13.36
N TRP A 33 5.26 -2.95 -12.47
CA TRP A 33 4.79 -1.58 -12.75
C TRP A 33 5.43 -0.95 -14.01
N SER A 34 6.74 -1.09 -14.17
CA SER A 34 7.47 -0.55 -15.32
C SER A 34 7.09 -1.21 -16.66
N ARG A 35 6.55 -2.44 -16.61
CA ARG A 35 6.12 -3.24 -17.77
C ARG A 35 4.61 -3.27 -17.94
N ALA A 36 3.85 -2.84 -16.93
CA ALA A 36 2.40 -2.85 -16.92
C ALA A 36 1.83 -1.82 -17.89
N SER A 37 0.76 -2.21 -18.60
CA SER A 37 -0.05 -1.31 -19.43
C SER A 37 -0.86 -0.35 -18.55
N ASP A 38 -1.31 0.76 -19.12
CA ASP A 38 -2.07 1.78 -18.38
C ASP A 38 -3.35 1.22 -17.74
N ALA A 39 -4.04 0.28 -18.41
CA ALA A 39 -5.18 -0.44 -17.85
C ALA A 39 -4.81 -1.25 -16.60
N ARG A 40 -3.66 -1.95 -16.64
CA ARG A 40 -3.15 -2.74 -15.50
C ARG A 40 -2.72 -1.83 -14.35
N LYS A 41 -2.03 -0.73 -14.64
CA LYS A 41 -1.65 0.28 -13.65
C LYS A 41 -2.87 0.86 -12.94
N THR A 42 -3.94 1.14 -13.69
CA THR A 42 -5.20 1.64 -13.13
C THR A 42 -5.87 0.61 -12.22
N ALA A 43 -5.87 -0.67 -12.61
CA ALA A 43 -6.39 -1.74 -11.76
C ALA A 43 -5.58 -1.89 -10.46
N ILE A 44 -4.24 -1.83 -10.54
CA ILE A 44 -3.36 -1.85 -9.36
C ILE A 44 -3.65 -0.66 -8.44
N LEU A 45 -3.86 0.53 -9.00
CA LEU A 45 -4.20 1.73 -8.22
C LEU A 45 -5.54 1.58 -7.49
N ALA A 46 -6.56 1.02 -8.14
CA ALA A 46 -7.86 0.78 -7.51
C ALA A 46 -7.75 -0.23 -6.35
N GLU A 47 -6.98 -1.31 -6.54
CA GLU A 47 -6.69 -2.31 -5.50
C GLU A 47 -5.92 -1.69 -4.32
N VAL A 48 -4.91 -0.87 -4.61
CA VAL A 48 -4.11 -0.15 -3.61
C VAL A 48 -4.98 0.77 -2.77
N GLU A 49 -5.89 1.51 -3.40
CA GLU A 49 -6.81 2.40 -2.70
C GLU A 49 -7.77 1.61 -1.80
N ALA A 50 -8.31 0.49 -2.28
CA ALA A 50 -9.15 -0.38 -1.46
C ALA A 50 -8.38 -0.96 -0.25
N ARG A 51 -7.11 -1.37 -0.46
CA ARG A 51 -6.24 -1.84 0.63
C ARG A 51 -5.90 -0.74 1.63
N ARG A 52 -5.67 0.49 1.15
CA ARG A 52 -5.45 1.66 2.01
C ARG A 52 -6.68 1.96 2.85
N GLN A 53 -7.88 1.94 2.26
CA GLN A 53 -9.13 2.14 3.00
C GLN A 53 -9.34 1.03 4.03
N ALA A 54 -9.09 -0.23 3.67
CA ALA A 54 -9.15 -1.32 4.64
C ALA A 54 -8.16 -1.11 5.79
N ALA A 55 -6.92 -0.70 5.51
CA ALA A 55 -5.90 -0.42 6.52
C ALA A 55 -6.22 0.82 7.38
N ASP A 56 -6.79 1.88 6.79
CA ASP A 56 -7.22 3.08 7.51
C ASP A 56 -8.38 2.77 8.49
N LEU A 57 -9.28 1.87 8.10
CA LEU A 57 -10.30 1.33 9.01
C LEU A 57 -9.67 0.52 10.17
N PHE A 58 -8.51 -0.13 9.97
CA PHE A 58 -7.78 -0.81 11.06
C PHE A 58 -6.98 0.18 11.94
N GLU A 59 -6.37 1.21 11.37
CA GLU A 59 -5.64 2.26 12.12
C GLU A 59 -6.60 3.13 12.96
N GLY A 60 -7.85 3.28 12.52
CA GLY A 60 -8.91 3.97 13.26
C GLY A 60 -9.38 3.27 14.54
N ASP A 61 -9.11 1.96 14.68
CA ASP A 61 -9.46 1.16 15.87
C ASP A 61 -8.29 1.07 16.88
N LEU A 62 -7.06 1.31 16.45
CA LEU A 62 -5.83 1.16 17.26
C LEU A 62 -5.39 2.44 18.00
N ARG A 63 -6.25 3.44 18.17
CA ARG A 63 -5.98 4.59 19.07
C ARG A 63 -6.38 4.33 20.52
N GLY A 64 -6.49 3.07 20.92
CA GLY A 64 -6.74 2.63 22.29
C GLY A 64 -5.73 1.59 22.75
N GLU A 65 -4.45 1.96 22.90
CA GLU A 65 -3.75 1.82 24.19
C GLU A 65 -2.28 2.27 24.06
N CYS A 66 -1.92 3.28 24.86
CA CYS A 66 -0.55 3.52 25.26
C CYS A 66 -0.32 2.89 26.65
N VAL A 67 0.84 2.25 26.83
CA VAL A 67 1.62 1.95 28.05
C VAL A 67 2.09 0.50 27.94
N GLY A 68 3.36 0.21 27.65
CA GLY A 68 4.50 0.63 28.46
C GLY A 68 4.66 -0.36 29.61
N ASP A 69 5.13 -1.58 29.32
CA ASP A 69 5.49 -2.54 30.36
C ASP A 69 6.99 -2.39 30.68
N ALA A 70 7.27 -2.31 31.98
CA ALA A 70 8.50 -1.83 32.61
C ALA A 70 9.62 -2.89 32.66
#